data_AF-B0D4Q8-F1
#
_entry.id   AF-B0D4Q8-F1
#
_cell.length_a   1.000
_cell.length_b   1.000
_cell.length_c   1.000
_cell.angle_alpha   90.00
_cell.angle_beta   90.00
_cell.angle_gamma   90.00
#
_symmetry.space_group_name_H-M   'P 1'
#
loop_
_entity.id
_entity.type
_entity.pdbx_description
1 polymer ?
#
loop_
_entity_poly.entity_id
_entity_poly.type
_entity_poly.pdbx_seq_one_letter_code
_entity_poly.pdbx_strand_id
1 'polypeptide(L)'
;MTASTNSNFLEVDTLDVCACTLPHSRDLNLKQPNGHPPHTHTPMFAPGLPYHLRALTKLRCKIFQTTYNPQGLRTGAKYLRQRLRGPSMMAYYPTTLNLSRFIRQNPDMEMVNEDAEERLVDVYERRKRGKGAPKKAKDKTESRRLQKRR
;
A
#
# COMPACT_ATOMS: atom_id res chain seq x y z
N MET A 1 30.11 -28.73 -12.85
CA MET A 1 29.41 -28.70 -14.15
C MET A 1 28.25 -27.74 -14.03
N THR A 2 28.40 -26.56 -14.62
CA THR A 2 27.45 -25.44 -14.61
C THR A 2 26.41 -25.63 -15.71
N ALA A 3 25.15 -25.32 -15.43
CA ALA A 3 24.17 -25.02 -16.47
C ALA A 3 23.33 -23.82 -16.03
N SER A 4 23.72 -22.67 -16.55
CA SER A 4 22.94 -21.45 -16.73
C SER A 4 22.16 -21.62 -18.05
N THR A 5 20.88 -21.23 -18.07
CA THR A 5 20.36 -20.33 -19.11
C THR A 5 19.03 -19.72 -18.68
N ASN A 6 19.05 -18.39 -18.57
CA ASN A 6 17.89 -17.51 -18.66
C ASN A 6 17.25 -17.62 -20.06
N SER A 7 15.92 -17.49 -20.13
CA SER A 7 15.27 -17.02 -21.35
C SER A 7 14.15 -16.04 -20.98
N ASN A 8 14.51 -14.77 -21.10
CA ASN A 8 13.61 -13.64 -21.22
C ASN A 8 12.58 -13.90 -22.33
N PHE A 9 11.30 -13.62 -22.07
CA PHE A 9 10.30 -13.47 -23.11
C PHE A 9 9.79 -12.02 -23.06
N LEU A 10 10.04 -11.31 -24.15
CA LEU A 10 9.74 -9.91 -24.39
C LEU A 10 8.29 -9.73 -24.90
N GLU A 11 7.80 -8.51 -24.69
CA GLU A 11 6.72 -7.80 -25.44
C GLU A 11 5.29 -8.33 -25.25
N VAL A 12 4.26 -7.49 -25.09
CA VAL A 12 4.03 -6.20 -25.75
C VAL A 12 3.19 -5.27 -24.86
N ASP A 13 3.68 -4.04 -24.70
CA ASP A 13 2.92 -2.89 -24.25
C ASP A 13 1.96 -2.45 -25.37
N THR A 14 0.68 -2.31 -25.07
CA THR A 14 -0.26 -1.55 -25.90
C THR A 14 -0.54 -0.21 -25.23
N LEU A 15 0.13 0.83 -25.73
CA LEU A 15 -0.26 2.22 -25.59
C LEU A 15 -1.21 2.58 -26.75
N ASP A 16 -2.31 3.27 -26.45
CA ASP A 16 -2.91 4.33 -27.29
C ASP A 16 -3.99 5.03 -26.42
N VAL A 17 -3.76 6.23 -25.87
CA VAL A 17 -3.73 7.56 -26.50
C VAL A 17 -5.15 8.12 -26.77
N CYS A 18 -5.57 8.97 -25.83
CA CYS A 18 -5.97 10.38 -26.00
C CYS A 18 -7.19 10.80 -26.86
N ALA A 19 -7.88 11.79 -26.29
CA ALA A 19 -8.62 12.90 -26.90
C ALA A 19 -10.12 12.74 -27.24
N CYS A 20 -10.95 13.47 -26.47
CA CYS A 20 -12.01 14.35 -26.98
C CYS A 20 -12.46 15.32 -25.87
N THR A 21 -11.67 16.37 -25.67
CA THR A 21 -12.17 17.67 -25.23
C THR A 21 -13.09 18.23 -26.31
N LEU A 22 -14.33 18.58 -25.97
CA LEU A 22 -15.19 19.40 -26.82
C LEU A 22 -15.41 20.78 -26.16
N PRO A 23 -15.17 21.88 -26.90
CA PRO A 23 -15.28 23.24 -26.40
C PRO A 23 -16.71 23.79 -26.45
N HIS A 24 -16.86 24.83 -25.65
CA HIS A 24 -18.01 25.71 -25.44
C HIS A 24 -18.25 26.67 -26.62
N SER A 25 -19.42 26.64 -27.26
CA SER A 25 -20.18 27.84 -27.75
C SER A 25 -21.58 27.40 -28.22
N ARG A 26 -22.64 27.79 -27.51
CA ARG A 26 -23.63 28.82 -27.90
C ARG A 26 -24.38 28.52 -29.20
N ASP A 27 -25.63 28.09 -29.08
CA ASP A 27 -26.72 28.52 -29.95
C ASP A 27 -28.10 28.40 -29.24
N LEU A 28 -28.72 29.56 -29.07
CA LEU A 28 -30.12 29.87 -29.32
C LEU A 28 -31.22 28.99 -28.70
N ASN A 29 -31.69 29.47 -27.54
CA ASN A 29 -33.09 29.60 -27.11
C ASN A 29 -34.15 28.99 -28.05
N LEU A 30 -34.45 27.71 -27.88
CA LEU A 30 -35.69 27.10 -28.33
C LEU A 30 -36.49 26.66 -27.09
N LYS A 31 -37.51 27.45 -26.80
CA LYS A 31 -38.51 27.22 -25.76
C LYS A 31 -39.22 25.88 -26.00
N GLN A 32 -38.87 24.84 -25.24
CA GLN A 32 -39.71 23.65 -25.11
C GLN A 32 -40.62 23.81 -23.89
N PRO A 33 -41.95 23.89 -24.07
CA PRO A 33 -42.88 23.83 -22.96
C PRO A 33 -43.14 22.36 -22.58
N ASN A 34 -43.26 22.15 -21.27
CA ASN A 34 -44.00 21.08 -20.59
C ASN A 34 -43.21 19.86 -20.09
N GLY A 35 -43.23 19.72 -18.75
CA GLY A 35 -43.15 18.43 -18.05
C GLY A 35 -41.79 18.07 -17.49
N HIS A 36 -41.41 18.64 -16.35
CA HIS A 36 -40.36 18.05 -15.51
C HIS A 36 -40.97 16.85 -14.76
N PRO A 37 -40.66 15.59 -15.10
CA PRO A 37 -41.05 14.49 -14.24
C PRO A 37 -40.31 14.62 -12.91
N PRO A 38 -40.96 14.36 -11.75
CA PRO A 38 -40.31 14.46 -10.46
C PRO A 38 -39.11 13.52 -10.42
N HIS A 39 -37.94 14.08 -10.10
CA HIS A 39 -36.69 13.39 -9.85
C HIS A 39 -36.83 12.57 -8.55
N THR A 40 -37.53 11.46 -8.66
CA THR A 40 -37.49 10.41 -7.66
C THR A 40 -36.16 9.68 -7.87
N HIS A 41 -35.18 9.94 -7.01
CA HIS A 41 -34.04 9.05 -6.86
C HIS A 41 -34.55 7.77 -6.16
N THR A 42 -35.30 6.97 -6.91
CA THR A 42 -35.64 5.61 -6.50
C THR A 42 -34.37 4.77 -6.59
N PRO A 43 -33.93 4.10 -5.50
CA PRO A 43 -32.91 3.09 -5.65
C PRO A 43 -33.50 1.99 -6.53
N MET A 44 -32.92 1.80 -7.73
CA MET A 44 -33.26 0.74 -8.69
C MET A 44 -32.90 -0.64 -8.11
N PHE A 45 -33.62 -1.06 -7.07
CA PHE A 45 -33.74 -2.45 -6.71
C PHE A 45 -35.16 -2.84 -7.09
N ALA A 46 -35.32 -3.54 -8.22
CA ALA A 46 -36.61 -4.02 -8.68
C ALA A 46 -36.88 -5.41 -8.08
N PRO A 47 -37.59 -5.55 -6.94
CA PRO A 47 -38.09 -6.84 -6.50
C PRO A 47 -39.18 -7.30 -7.46
N GLY A 48 -38.82 -7.98 -8.54
CA GLY A 48 -39.83 -8.33 -9.53
C GLY A 48 -39.40 -9.00 -10.83
N LEU A 49 -38.16 -9.50 -10.98
CA LEU A 49 -37.81 -10.18 -12.24
C LEU A 49 -38.70 -11.42 -12.46
N PRO A 50 -39.17 -11.67 -13.71
CA PRO A 50 -39.93 -12.86 -14.05
C PRO A 50 -39.10 -14.14 -13.81
N TYR A 51 -39.81 -15.25 -13.56
CA TYR A 51 -39.20 -16.53 -13.15
C TYR A 51 -38.06 -17.00 -14.08
N HIS A 52 -38.25 -16.93 -15.40
CA HIS A 52 -37.24 -17.38 -16.37
C HIS A 52 -35.95 -16.56 -16.32
N LEU A 53 -36.01 -15.25 -16.10
CA LEU A 53 -34.81 -14.42 -15.95
C LEU A 53 -34.07 -14.72 -14.64
N ARG A 54 -34.80 -15.05 -13.55
CA ARG A 54 -34.20 -15.54 -12.30
C ARG A 54 -33.51 -16.89 -12.50
N ALA A 55 -34.12 -17.79 -13.26
CA ALA A 55 -33.54 -19.09 -13.58
C ALA A 55 -32.26 -18.95 -14.41
N LEU A 56 -32.28 -18.10 -15.44
CA LEU A 56 -31.12 -17.81 -16.27
C LEU A 56 -29.98 -17.20 -15.44
N THR A 57 -30.27 -16.18 -14.63
CA THR A 57 -29.25 -15.55 -13.77
C THR A 57 -28.68 -16.53 -12.74
N LYS A 58 -29.50 -17.41 -12.17
CA LYS A 58 -29.03 -18.50 -11.29
C LYS A 58 -28.11 -19.48 -12.03
N LEU A 59 -28.46 -19.89 -13.25
CA LEU A 59 -27.63 -20.77 -14.08
C LEU A 59 -26.30 -20.12 -14.46
N ARG A 60 -26.33 -18.85 -14.89
CA ARG A 60 -25.13 -18.05 -15.15
C ARG A 60 -24.21 -18.01 -13.94
N CYS A 61 -24.76 -17.73 -12.75
CA CYS A 61 -23.97 -17.71 -11.52
C CYS A 61 -23.33 -19.07 -11.21
N LYS A 62 -24.05 -20.18 -11.47
CA LYS A 62 -23.53 -21.54 -11.33
C LYS A 62 -22.38 -21.84 -12.29
N ILE A 63 -22.52 -21.46 -13.57
CA ILE A 63 -21.51 -21.69 -14.62
C ILE A 63 -20.23 -20.93 -14.29
N PHE A 64 -20.34 -19.64 -13.95
CA PHE A 64 -19.18 -18.77 -13.71
C PHE A 64 -18.73 -18.76 -12.24
N GLN A 65 -19.25 -19.66 -11.40
CA GLN A 65 -18.90 -19.75 -9.97
C GLN A 65 -19.02 -18.40 -9.24
N THR A 66 -20.02 -17.60 -9.61
CA THR A 66 -20.32 -16.32 -8.95
C THR A 66 -21.47 -16.47 -7.97
N THR A 67 -21.52 -15.57 -6.98
CA THR A 67 -22.55 -15.63 -5.91
C THR A 67 -23.90 -15.10 -6.42
N TYR A 68 -24.95 -15.91 -6.31
CA TYR A 68 -26.33 -15.51 -6.62
C TYR A 68 -27.01 -14.88 -5.39
N ASN A 69 -27.41 -13.60 -5.46
CA ASN A 69 -28.05 -12.85 -4.35
C ASN A 69 -29.32 -12.11 -4.82
N PRO A 70 -30.47 -12.81 -4.96
CA PRO A 70 -31.70 -12.23 -5.51
C PRO A 70 -32.40 -11.26 -4.54
N GLN A 71 -32.16 -11.39 -3.23
CA GLN A 71 -32.76 -10.55 -2.20
C GLN A 71 -31.88 -9.34 -1.82
N GLY A 72 -30.69 -9.21 -2.42
CA GLY A 72 -29.80 -8.07 -2.17
C GLY A 72 -29.27 -8.01 -0.73
N LEU A 73 -29.22 -9.16 -0.04
CA LEU A 73 -28.79 -9.22 1.37
C LEU A 73 -27.30 -8.88 1.50
N ARG A 74 -26.92 -8.30 2.64
CA ARG A 74 -25.52 -7.95 2.95
C ARG A 74 -24.75 -9.19 3.41
N THR A 75 -24.21 -9.95 2.46
CA THR A 75 -23.48 -11.22 2.73
C THR A 75 -22.00 -11.04 3.10
N GLY A 76 -21.47 -9.81 3.08
CA GLY A 76 -20.06 -9.55 3.40
C GLY A 76 -19.06 -9.88 2.28
N ALA A 77 -19.51 -10.35 1.11
CA ALA A 77 -18.65 -10.68 -0.04
C ALA A 77 -17.79 -9.50 -0.54
N LYS A 78 -18.16 -8.24 -0.21
CA LYS A 78 -17.35 -7.04 -0.45
C LYS A 78 -15.94 -7.17 0.15
N TYR A 79 -15.85 -7.64 1.39
CA TYR A 79 -14.59 -7.74 2.12
C TYR A 79 -13.73 -8.89 1.59
N LEU A 80 -14.35 -10.00 1.18
CA LEU A 80 -13.63 -11.16 0.64
C LEU A 80 -13.13 -10.94 -0.80
N ARG A 81 -13.83 -10.13 -1.60
CA ARG A 81 -13.39 -9.76 -2.96
C ARG A 81 -12.22 -8.78 -2.94
N GLN A 82 -12.02 -8.07 -1.84
CA GLN A 82 -10.91 -7.15 -1.71
C GLN A 82 -9.59 -7.93 -1.67
N ARG A 83 -8.67 -7.61 -2.59
CA ARG A 83 -7.32 -8.21 -2.59
C ARG A 83 -6.60 -7.87 -1.29
N LEU A 84 -5.96 -8.87 -0.69
CA LEU A 84 -5.14 -8.70 0.51
C LEU A 84 -4.00 -7.71 0.25
N ARG A 85 -3.76 -6.81 1.20
CA ARG A 85 -2.75 -5.74 1.10
C ARG A 85 -1.53 -5.95 1.99
N GLY A 86 -1.54 -6.97 2.85
CA GLY A 86 -0.47 -7.25 3.82
C GLY A 86 0.94 -7.25 3.23
N PRO A 87 1.23 -7.99 2.14
CA PRO A 87 2.57 -8.03 1.55
C PRO A 87 3.05 -6.65 1.07
N SER A 88 2.14 -5.88 0.45
CA SER A 88 2.44 -4.51 0.00
C SER A 88 2.70 -3.56 1.16
N MET A 89 2.01 -3.74 2.30
CA MET A 89 2.24 -2.93 3.50
C MET A 89 3.58 -3.27 4.17
N MET A 90 3.97 -4.55 4.21
CA MET A 90 5.25 -4.97 4.77
C MET A 90 6.45 -4.41 3.98
N ALA A 91 6.31 -4.31 2.66
CA ALA A 91 7.32 -3.75 1.77
C ALA A 91 7.37 -2.21 1.75
N TYR A 92 6.73 -1.52 2.70
CA TYR A 92 6.69 -0.06 2.73
C TYR A 92 8.08 0.57 2.86
N TYR A 93 8.90 0.02 3.74
CA TYR A 93 10.32 0.38 3.80
C TYR A 93 11.12 -0.65 3.00
N PRO A 94 11.88 -0.23 1.97
CA PRO A 94 12.73 -1.14 1.23
C PRO A 94 13.80 -1.73 2.17
N THR A 95 14.22 -2.96 1.88
CA THR A 95 15.30 -3.61 2.63
C THR A 95 16.59 -2.82 2.47
N THR A 96 17.08 -2.23 3.55
CA THR A 96 18.35 -1.49 3.54
C THR A 96 19.54 -2.44 3.69
N LEU A 97 20.60 -2.15 2.95
CA LEU A 97 21.86 -2.87 3.09
C LEU A 97 22.52 -2.46 4.41
N ASN A 98 22.72 -3.41 5.31
CA ASN A 98 23.44 -3.19 6.56
C ASN A 98 24.93 -3.44 6.34
N LEU A 99 25.70 -2.37 6.09
CA LEU A 99 27.14 -2.46 5.81
C LEU A 99 27.89 -3.21 6.93
N SER A 100 27.57 -2.95 8.20
CA SER A 100 28.17 -3.65 9.33
C SER A 100 27.90 -5.16 9.34
N ARG A 101 26.76 -5.60 8.81
CA ARG A 101 26.46 -7.04 8.67
C ARG A 101 27.24 -7.64 7.51
N PHE A 102 27.36 -6.92 6.41
CA PHE A 102 28.10 -7.34 5.22
C PHE A 102 29.60 -7.50 5.50
N ILE A 103 30.20 -6.57 6.23
CA ILE A 103 31.61 -6.63 6.68
C ILE A 103 31.85 -7.87 7.54
N ARG A 104 30.95 -8.15 8.50
CA ARG A 104 31.07 -9.36 9.36
C ARG A 104 30.97 -10.68 8.59
N GLN A 105 30.24 -10.69 7.47
CA GLN A 105 30.08 -11.88 6.64
C GLN A 105 31.28 -12.11 5.72
N ASN A 106 32.03 -11.05 5.38
CA ASN A 106 33.15 -11.11 4.45
C ASN A 106 34.40 -10.46 5.08
N PRO A 107 35.08 -11.17 6.01
CA PRO A 107 36.27 -10.62 6.66
C PRO A 107 37.44 -10.41 5.70
N ASP A 108 37.49 -11.13 4.58
CA ASP A 108 38.62 -11.14 3.64
C ASP A 108 38.74 -9.82 2.83
N MET A 109 37.67 -9.02 2.76
CA MET A 109 37.62 -7.79 1.97
C MET A 109 38.05 -6.54 2.74
N GLU A 110 38.44 -6.66 4.02
CA GLU A 110 38.91 -5.56 4.90
C GLU A 110 38.12 -4.25 4.77
N MET A 111 36.80 -4.34 4.60
CA MET A 111 35.94 -3.17 4.47
C MET A 111 35.60 -2.57 5.83
N VAL A 112 35.41 -1.26 5.84
CA VAL A 112 35.14 -0.47 7.03
C VAL A 112 33.84 0.32 6.87
N ASN A 113 33.12 0.54 7.97
CA ASN A 113 31.93 1.41 7.99
C ASN A 113 32.33 2.81 8.47
N GLU A 114 32.54 3.72 7.52
CA GLU A 114 33.04 5.08 7.74
C GLU A 114 32.19 5.86 8.76
N ASP A 115 30.87 5.87 8.61
CA ASP A 115 29.94 6.54 9.53
C ASP A 115 30.09 6.05 10.98
N ALA A 116 30.35 4.74 11.13
CA ALA A 116 30.52 4.13 12.44
C ALA A 116 31.87 4.51 13.06
N GLU A 117 32.92 4.61 12.26
CA GLU A 117 34.25 5.04 12.72
C GLU A 117 34.29 6.52 13.10
N GLU A 118 33.73 7.39 12.26
CA GLU A 118 33.62 8.82 12.55
C GLU A 118 32.88 9.04 13.87
N ARG A 119 31.76 8.33 14.08
CA ARG A 119 31.04 8.36 15.35
C ARG A 119 31.92 7.96 16.54
N LEU A 120 32.82 6.97 16.39
CA LEU A 120 33.72 6.53 17.46
C LEU A 120 34.80 7.58 17.76
N VAL A 121 35.37 8.20 16.72
CA VAL A 121 36.33 9.30 16.86
C VAL A 121 35.67 10.48 17.58
N ASP A 122 34.48 10.89 17.18
CA ASP A 122 33.70 11.96 17.83
C ASP A 122 33.42 11.69 19.30
N VAL A 123 33.10 10.44 19.65
CA VAL A 123 32.91 10.02 21.04
C VAL A 123 34.23 10.13 21.80
N TYR A 124 35.34 9.70 21.21
CA TYR A 124 36.65 9.75 21.83
C TYR A 124 37.12 11.19 22.08
N GLU A 125 36.97 12.07 21.10
CA GLU A 125 37.29 13.50 21.24
C GLU A 125 36.45 14.20 22.31
N ARG A 126 35.14 13.94 22.33
CA ARG A 126 34.26 14.50 23.39
C ARG A 126 34.67 14.00 24.77
N ARG A 127 35.07 12.73 24.90
CA ARG A 127 35.58 12.18 26.16
C ARG A 127 36.88 12.85 26.59
N LYS A 128 37.83 13.10 25.68
CA LYS A 128 39.07 13.83 25.97
C LYS A 128 38.83 15.22 26.55
N ARG A 129 37.83 15.94 26.01
CA ARG A 129 37.46 17.30 26.47
C ARG A 129 36.60 17.32 27.75
N GLY A 130 36.33 16.16 28.35
CA GLY A 130 35.42 16.04 29.50
C GLY A 130 33.94 16.31 29.15
N LYS A 131 33.59 16.32 27.85
CA LYS A 131 32.23 16.52 27.32
C LYS A 131 31.58 15.19 26.89
N GLY A 132 32.13 14.08 27.35
CA GLY A 132 31.54 12.75 27.14
C GLY A 132 30.21 12.61 27.88
N ALA A 133 29.33 11.75 27.36
CA ALA A 133 28.10 11.41 28.04
C ALA A 133 28.41 10.84 29.44
N PRO A 134 27.71 11.29 30.51
CA PRO A 134 27.91 10.74 31.84
C PRO A 134 27.51 9.26 31.87
N LYS A 135 28.09 8.50 32.80
CA LYS A 135 27.75 7.08 33.00
C LYS A 135 26.23 6.94 33.23
N LYS A 136 25.58 6.08 32.44
CA LYS A 136 24.18 5.72 32.65
C LYS A 136 24.06 4.96 33.98
N ALA A 137 23.23 5.45 34.90
CA ALA A 137 22.89 4.73 36.13
C ALA A 137 22.11 3.46 35.75
N LYS A 138 22.54 2.31 36.29
CA LYS A 138 21.87 1.01 36.10
C LYS A 138 20.76 0.83 37.14
N ASP A 139 21.03 1.27 38.37
CA ASP A 139 20.12 1.14 39.51
C ASP A 139 19.54 2.49 39.94
N LYS A 140 18.43 2.44 40.69
CA LYS A 140 17.75 3.65 41.21
C LYS A 140 18.61 4.41 42.22
N THR A 141 19.39 3.69 43.02
CA THR A 141 20.31 4.24 44.04
C THR A 141 21.44 5.09 43.43
N GLU A 142 21.95 4.65 42.28
CA GLU A 142 22.99 5.32 41.49
C GLU A 142 22.46 6.53 40.68
N SER A 143 21.16 6.77 40.70
CA SER A 143 20.56 7.80 39.86
C SER A 143 20.67 9.20 40.49
N ARG A 144 21.54 10.03 39.90
CA ARG A 144 21.78 11.44 40.30
C ARG A 144 20.49 12.29 40.38
N ARG A 145 19.46 11.96 39.59
CA ARG A 145 18.17 12.66 39.59
C ARG A 145 17.35 12.39 40.86
N LEU A 146 17.43 11.17 41.42
CA LEU A 146 16.74 10.83 42.66
C LEU A 146 17.42 11.51 43.85
N GLN A 147 18.75 11.56 43.84
CA GLN A 147 19.57 12.23 44.86
C GLN A 147 19.35 13.77 44.89
N LYS A 148 18.96 14.39 43.77
CA LYS A 148 18.72 15.85 43.67
C LYS A 148 17.30 16.27 44.07
N ARG A 149 16.32 15.35 44.18
CA ARG A 149 14.97 15.67 44.68
C ARG A 149 15.02 15.84 46.20
N ARG A 150 15.35 17.04 46.66
CA ARG A 150 15.14 17.53 48.02
C ARG A 150 14.20 18.73 47.96
#